data_AF-A0A2N8DRN5-F1
#
_entry.id   AF-A0A2N8DRN5-F1
#
_cell.length_a   1.000
_cell.length_b   1.000
_cell.length_c   1.000
_cell.angle_alpha   90.00
_cell.angle_beta   90.00
_cell.angle_gamma   90.00
#
_symmetry.space_group_name_H-M   'P 1'
#
loop_
_entity.id
_entity.type
_entity.pdbx_description
1 polymer ?
#
loop_
_entity_poly.entity_id
_entity_poly.type
_entity_poly.pdbx_seq_one_letter_code
_entity_poly.pdbx_strand_id
1 'polypeptide(L)'
;MRYISTRGQAPALNFEDVLLAGLATDGGLYVPENLPRFTQEEIASWAGLPYHELAFRVMRPFVTGSIPDADFKKILEETYGVFSHNAVAPLRQLNGNEWVLELFHGPTLAFKDFALQLLGRLLDYVLEKRGERVVIVGATSGDTGSAAIEGCKHCENVDIFILHPHNRVSEVQRRQMTTILGENIHNIAIEGNFDDCQEMVKASFADQSFLKGTRLVAVNSINWARIMAQIVYYFHAALQLGGPARSVSFSVPTGNFGDIFAGYLARNMGLPINQLIVATNRNDILHRFMSGNQYVKETLHATLSPSMDIMVSSNFERLLFDLHGRNGAAIAGLMDSFKQGGGFSVEQERWTEARKLFDSLAVDDAQTCETIAEVFEQTGEVLDPHTAIGVKAARECRRSLDIPMVILGTAHPVKFPDAVEKAGVGKALELPAHLSDLFEREERCTVLANELKAVQAFVSQHGNRGKPL
;
A
#
# COMPACT_ATOMS: atom_id res chain seq x y z
N MET A 1 -3.52 -22.43 5.50
CA MET A 1 -3.26 -21.28 6.40
C MET A 1 -4.57 -20.81 7.02
N ARG A 2 -4.55 -20.32 8.27
CA ARG A 2 -5.71 -19.69 8.94
C ARG A 2 -5.34 -18.27 9.35
N TYR A 3 -6.34 -17.41 9.46
CA TYR A 3 -6.18 -16.00 9.79
C TYR A 3 -7.10 -15.62 10.94
N ILE A 4 -6.58 -14.85 11.88
CA ILE A 4 -7.31 -14.38 13.07
C ILE A 4 -7.41 -12.86 13.06
N SER A 5 -8.44 -12.31 13.70
CA SER A 5 -8.57 -10.86 13.89
C SER A 5 -7.66 -10.37 15.01
N THR A 6 -7.09 -9.18 14.83
CA THR A 6 -6.35 -8.43 15.87
C THR A 6 -7.18 -8.13 17.11
N ARG A 7 -8.51 -8.19 17.05
CA ARG A 7 -9.42 -7.95 18.20
C ARG A 7 -10.00 -9.23 18.80
N GLY A 8 -9.73 -10.38 18.19
CA GLY A 8 -9.96 -11.71 18.77
C GLY A 8 -11.41 -12.18 18.89
N GLN A 9 -12.39 -11.43 18.40
CA GLN A 9 -13.82 -11.79 18.49
C GLN A 9 -14.42 -12.24 17.14
N ALA A 10 -13.74 -11.98 16.03
CA ALA A 10 -14.13 -12.49 14.72
C ALA A 10 -13.69 -13.95 14.50
N PRO A 11 -14.44 -14.73 13.70
CA PRO A 11 -14.05 -16.10 13.37
C PRO A 11 -12.72 -16.12 12.63
N ALA A 12 -11.93 -17.17 12.88
CA ALA A 12 -10.78 -17.46 12.06
C ALA A 12 -11.23 -17.82 10.63
N LEU A 13 -10.50 -17.36 9.62
CA LEU A 13 -10.85 -17.53 8.21
C LEU A 13 -9.70 -18.21 7.44
N ASN A 14 -10.02 -18.81 6.28
CA ASN A 14 -8.99 -19.21 5.31
C ASN A 14 -8.56 -17.99 4.46
N PHE A 15 -7.60 -18.17 3.55
CA PHE A 15 -7.09 -17.06 2.74
C PHE A 15 -8.16 -16.42 1.83
N GLU A 16 -8.97 -17.24 1.15
CA GLU A 16 -10.02 -16.75 0.25
C GLU A 16 -11.06 -15.90 0.98
N ASP A 17 -11.48 -16.34 2.17
CA ASP A 17 -12.47 -15.62 2.96
C ASP A 17 -11.89 -14.31 3.52
N VAL A 18 -10.61 -14.28 3.92
CA VAL A 18 -9.93 -13.02 4.29
C VAL A 18 -9.81 -12.07 3.11
N LEU A 19 -9.47 -12.61 1.93
CA LEU A 19 -9.34 -11.83 0.70
C LEU A 19 -10.64 -11.08 0.38
N LEU A 20 -11.78 -11.75 0.53
CA LEU A 20 -13.11 -11.19 0.26
C LEU A 20 -13.66 -10.33 1.40
N ALA A 21 -13.35 -10.65 2.66
CA ALA A 21 -13.85 -9.89 3.81
C ALA A 21 -13.16 -8.52 3.95
N GLY A 22 -11.83 -8.46 3.77
CA GLY A 22 -11.03 -7.26 3.97
C GLY A 22 -10.87 -6.86 5.44
N LEU A 23 -11.97 -6.50 6.12
CA LEU A 23 -12.05 -6.16 7.55
C LEU A 23 -12.73 -7.31 8.31
N ALA A 24 -12.29 -7.59 9.54
CA ALA A 24 -12.95 -8.58 10.39
C ALA A 24 -14.28 -8.06 10.94
N THR A 25 -15.19 -8.97 11.29
CA THR A 25 -16.55 -8.62 11.78
C THR A 25 -16.56 -7.91 13.13
N ASP A 26 -15.48 -8.02 13.91
CA ASP A 26 -15.25 -7.29 15.16
C ASP A 26 -14.56 -5.91 14.94
N GLY A 27 -14.41 -5.52 13.68
CA GLY A 27 -13.72 -4.31 13.25
C GLY A 27 -12.20 -4.37 13.35
N GLY A 28 -11.62 -5.53 13.71
CA GLY A 28 -10.19 -5.77 13.70
C GLY A 28 -9.66 -6.13 12.31
N LEU A 29 -8.36 -6.40 12.23
CA LEU A 29 -7.63 -6.69 11.00
C LEU A 29 -7.19 -8.15 10.98
N TYR A 30 -7.32 -8.83 9.84
CA TYR A 30 -6.83 -10.20 9.72
C TYR A 30 -5.30 -10.26 9.65
N VAL A 31 -4.72 -11.18 10.42
CA VAL A 31 -3.29 -11.56 10.42
C VAL A 31 -3.17 -13.08 10.42
N PRO A 32 -2.09 -13.66 9.87
CA PRO A 32 -1.92 -15.11 9.83
C PRO A 32 -1.84 -15.66 11.25
N GLU A 33 -2.57 -16.73 11.54
CA GLU A 33 -2.57 -17.38 12.86
C GLU A 33 -1.15 -17.81 13.26
N ASN A 34 -0.35 -18.26 12.30
CA ASN A 34 1.07 -18.53 12.48
C ASN A 34 1.85 -17.87 11.35
N LEU A 35 2.88 -17.08 11.70
CA LEU A 35 3.76 -16.49 10.70
C LEU A 35 4.74 -17.56 10.19
N PRO A 36 4.80 -17.84 8.86
CA PRO A 36 5.80 -18.73 8.28
C PRO A 36 7.21 -18.28 8.62
N ARG A 37 8.15 -19.22 8.73
CA ARG A 37 9.57 -18.92 8.94
C ARG A 37 10.39 -19.70 7.95
N PHE A 38 11.49 -19.09 7.52
CA PHE A 38 12.45 -19.65 6.58
C PHE A 38 13.83 -19.67 7.22
N THR A 39 14.60 -20.72 6.94
CA THR A 39 16.00 -20.79 7.38
C THR A 39 16.89 -19.89 6.53
N GLN A 40 18.10 -19.60 7.02
CA GLN A 40 19.06 -18.80 6.23
C GLN A 40 19.48 -19.55 4.96
N GLU A 41 19.54 -20.88 4.99
CA GLU A 41 19.82 -21.71 3.82
C GLU A 41 18.70 -21.62 2.78
N GLU A 42 17.43 -21.66 3.22
CA GLU A 42 16.28 -21.48 2.32
C GLU A 42 16.32 -20.10 1.66
N ILE A 43 16.51 -19.03 2.44
CA ILE A 43 16.58 -17.66 1.92
C ILE A 43 17.76 -17.53 0.94
N ALA A 44 18.94 -18.03 1.30
CA ALA A 44 20.12 -18.00 0.42
C ALA A 44 19.90 -18.74 -0.90
N SER A 45 19.12 -19.83 -0.91
CA SER A 45 18.79 -20.59 -2.12
C SER A 45 17.93 -19.82 -3.13
N TRP A 46 17.35 -18.67 -2.73
CA TRP A 46 16.52 -17.83 -3.58
C TRP A 46 17.30 -16.70 -4.27
N ALA A 47 18.60 -16.60 -4.01
CA ALA A 47 19.45 -15.64 -4.70
C ALA A 47 19.39 -15.86 -6.22
N GLY A 48 19.15 -14.79 -6.97
CA GLY A 48 19.08 -14.82 -8.43
C GLY A 48 17.74 -15.29 -9.03
N LEU A 49 16.75 -15.66 -8.21
CA LEU A 49 15.42 -16.00 -8.74
C LEU A 49 14.76 -14.79 -9.40
N PRO A 50 14.00 -14.99 -10.50
CA PRO A 50 13.08 -13.98 -11.01
C PRO A 50 12.08 -13.54 -9.92
N TYR A 51 11.62 -12.29 -9.99
CA TYR A 51 10.76 -11.72 -8.95
C TYR A 51 9.49 -12.55 -8.70
N HIS A 52 8.82 -13.05 -9.75
CA HIS A 52 7.61 -13.86 -9.61
C HIS A 52 7.88 -15.23 -8.95
N GLU A 53 9.05 -15.82 -9.16
CA GLU A 53 9.43 -17.06 -8.48
C GLU A 53 9.75 -16.81 -7.00
N LEU A 54 10.47 -15.73 -6.69
CA LEU A 54 10.69 -15.31 -5.31
C LEU A 54 9.35 -15.02 -4.61
N ALA A 55 8.44 -14.31 -5.29
CA ALA A 55 7.10 -14.04 -4.84
C ALA A 55 6.35 -15.34 -4.49
N PHE A 56 6.47 -16.38 -5.33
CA PHE A 56 5.91 -17.70 -5.06
C PHE A 56 6.52 -18.32 -3.80
N ARG A 57 7.85 -18.31 -3.63
CA ARG A 57 8.52 -18.87 -2.43
C ARG A 57 8.05 -18.20 -1.15
N VAL A 58 8.02 -16.87 -1.14
CA VAL A 58 7.66 -16.06 0.04
C VAL A 58 6.17 -16.17 0.35
N MET A 59 5.30 -16.14 -0.66
CA MET A 59 3.85 -16.05 -0.44
C MET A 59 3.12 -17.39 -0.37
N ARG A 60 3.66 -18.46 -0.96
CA ARG A 60 3.00 -19.78 -0.99
C ARG A 60 2.48 -20.23 0.38
N PRO A 61 3.22 -20.12 1.50
CA PRO A 61 2.71 -20.58 2.79
C PRO A 61 1.44 -19.88 3.27
N PHE A 62 1.19 -18.64 2.83
CA PHE A 62 0.01 -17.86 3.20
C PHE A 62 -1.24 -18.31 2.44
N VAL A 63 -1.09 -18.82 1.22
CA VAL A 63 -2.21 -19.26 0.36
C VAL A 63 -2.43 -20.78 0.37
N THR A 64 -1.58 -21.53 1.09
CA THR A 64 -1.67 -23.00 1.19
C THR A 64 -3.07 -23.47 1.62
N GLY A 65 -3.66 -24.34 0.79
CA GLY A 65 -4.99 -24.91 0.97
C GLY A 65 -6.12 -24.10 0.32
N SER A 66 -5.84 -22.92 -0.22
CA SER A 66 -6.80 -22.06 -0.91
C SER A 66 -6.58 -22.04 -2.42
N ILE A 67 -5.32 -21.86 -2.85
CA ILE A 67 -4.96 -21.75 -4.27
C ILE A 67 -3.96 -22.85 -4.62
N PRO A 68 -4.21 -23.67 -5.66
CA PRO A 68 -3.24 -24.64 -6.17
C PRO A 68 -1.93 -23.98 -6.62
N ASP A 69 -0.80 -24.65 -6.41
CA ASP A 69 0.53 -24.11 -6.71
C ASP A 69 0.68 -23.69 -8.19
N ALA A 70 0.10 -24.46 -9.12
CA ALA A 70 0.17 -24.16 -10.56
C ALA A 70 -0.57 -22.85 -10.91
N ASP A 71 -1.78 -22.69 -10.39
CA ASP A 71 -2.60 -21.50 -10.59
C ASP A 71 -1.93 -20.28 -9.96
N PHE A 72 -1.41 -20.42 -8.74
CA PHE A 72 -0.76 -19.31 -8.05
C PHE A 72 0.52 -18.86 -8.77
N LYS A 73 1.33 -19.78 -9.31
CA LYS A 73 2.49 -19.43 -10.13
C LYS A 73 2.09 -18.63 -11.37
N LYS A 74 1.06 -19.08 -12.09
CA LYS A 74 0.54 -18.38 -13.27
C LYS A 74 0.06 -16.96 -12.92
N ILE A 75 -0.71 -16.82 -11.83
CA ILE A 75 -1.17 -15.53 -11.33
C ILE A 75 0.01 -14.59 -11.06
N LEU A 76 1.08 -15.09 -10.43
CA LEU A 76 2.25 -14.26 -10.10
C LEU A 76 3.07 -13.87 -11.33
N GLU A 77 3.23 -14.77 -12.29
CA GLU A 77 3.88 -14.47 -13.56
C GLU A 77 3.14 -13.37 -14.31
N GLU A 78 1.82 -13.47 -14.43
CA GLU A 78 0.97 -12.44 -15.05
C GLU A 78 0.94 -11.13 -14.25
N THR A 79 0.99 -11.21 -12.92
CA THR A 79 0.99 -10.05 -12.01
C THR A 79 2.22 -9.20 -12.20
N TYR A 80 3.40 -9.81 -12.22
CA TYR A 80 4.67 -9.08 -12.25
C TYR A 80 5.22 -8.91 -13.67
N GLY A 81 4.68 -9.63 -14.65
CA GLY A 81 5.01 -9.48 -16.07
C GLY A 81 4.52 -8.16 -16.70
N VAL A 82 3.60 -7.43 -16.05
CA VAL A 82 3.14 -6.11 -16.54
C VAL A 82 4.03 -4.94 -16.10
N PHE A 83 5.07 -5.19 -15.30
CA PHE A 83 6.01 -4.16 -14.87
C PHE A 83 6.99 -3.85 -16.01
N SER A 84 7.26 -2.57 -16.25
CA SER A 84 8.11 -2.12 -17.37
C SER A 84 9.60 -2.40 -17.17
N HIS A 85 10.00 -2.87 -16.00
CA HIS A 85 11.38 -3.20 -15.67
C HIS A 85 11.51 -4.70 -15.38
N ASN A 86 12.47 -5.38 -16.03
CA ASN A 86 12.64 -6.85 -15.91
C ASN A 86 12.96 -7.33 -14.48
N ALA A 87 13.63 -6.50 -13.67
CA ALA A 87 13.85 -6.80 -12.26
C ALA A 87 12.61 -6.58 -11.37
N VAL A 88 11.55 -5.97 -11.91
CA VAL A 88 10.31 -5.53 -11.24
C VAL A 88 10.54 -4.42 -10.20
N ALA A 89 11.50 -4.61 -9.29
CA ALA A 89 11.89 -3.67 -8.24
C ALA A 89 13.42 -3.44 -8.23
N PRO A 90 14.02 -2.71 -9.19
CA PRO A 90 15.45 -2.48 -9.23
C PRO A 90 15.95 -1.62 -8.06
N LEU A 91 17.22 -1.82 -7.68
CA LEU A 91 17.94 -0.98 -6.73
C LEU A 91 18.77 0.08 -7.46
N ARG A 92 18.61 1.35 -7.09
CA ARG A 92 19.42 2.47 -7.54
C ARG A 92 20.34 2.93 -6.42
N GLN A 93 21.65 2.96 -6.67
CA GLN A 93 22.60 3.44 -5.68
C GLN A 93 22.59 4.98 -5.63
N LEU A 94 22.41 5.56 -4.44
CA LEU A 94 22.55 7.00 -4.24
C LEU A 94 23.90 7.36 -3.61
N ASN A 95 24.44 6.49 -2.76
CA ASN A 95 25.73 6.69 -2.08
C ASN A 95 26.39 5.34 -1.75
N GLY A 96 27.58 5.36 -1.14
CA GLY A 96 28.42 4.16 -0.93
C GLY A 96 27.71 2.97 -0.28
N ASN A 97 26.74 3.19 0.62
CA ASN A 97 25.93 2.14 1.24
C ASN A 97 24.47 2.58 1.46
N GLU A 98 23.93 3.28 0.47
CA GLU A 98 22.60 3.87 0.43
C GLU A 98 21.95 3.60 -0.94
N TRP A 99 20.77 2.98 -0.93
CA TRP A 99 20.08 2.50 -2.13
C TRP A 99 18.62 2.89 -2.09
N VAL A 100 18.06 3.31 -3.23
CA VAL A 100 16.61 3.40 -3.42
C VAL A 100 16.14 2.11 -4.09
N LEU A 101 15.15 1.44 -3.50
CA LEU A 101 14.41 0.36 -4.13
C LEU A 101 13.26 0.96 -4.93
N GLU A 102 13.37 0.98 -6.25
CA GLU A 102 12.39 1.62 -7.12
C GLU A 102 11.13 0.76 -7.24
N LEU A 103 10.07 1.12 -6.53
CA LEU A 103 8.79 0.43 -6.53
C LEU A 103 7.78 1.06 -7.48
N PHE A 104 8.24 1.76 -8.51
CA PHE A 104 7.40 2.57 -9.42
C PHE A 104 7.54 2.17 -10.90
N HIS A 105 7.96 0.93 -11.16
CA HIS A 105 7.99 0.36 -12.52
C HIS A 105 6.72 -0.42 -12.88
N GLY A 106 5.71 -0.38 -12.02
CA GLY A 106 4.38 -0.90 -12.33
C GLY A 106 3.60 0.04 -13.26
N PRO A 107 2.44 -0.38 -13.77
CA PRO A 107 1.75 0.36 -14.83
C PRO A 107 1.20 1.73 -14.39
N THR A 108 1.14 2.00 -13.08
CA THR A 108 0.66 3.29 -12.55
C THR A 108 1.75 4.09 -11.86
N LEU A 109 3.01 3.65 -11.98
CA LEU A 109 4.19 4.34 -11.48
C LEU A 109 4.22 4.54 -9.95
N ALA A 110 3.63 3.60 -9.19
CA ALA A 110 3.63 3.67 -7.73
C ALA A 110 3.69 2.27 -7.09
N PHE A 111 4.23 2.19 -5.87
CA PHE A 111 4.43 0.92 -5.14
C PHE A 111 3.14 0.12 -4.90
N LYS A 112 1.99 0.79 -4.96
CA LYS A 112 0.68 0.16 -4.81
C LYS A 112 0.43 -0.88 -5.91
N ASP A 113 1.09 -0.78 -7.05
CA ASP A 113 1.01 -1.74 -8.15
C ASP A 113 1.41 -3.16 -7.72
N PHE A 114 2.45 -3.31 -6.88
CA PHE A 114 2.92 -4.63 -6.41
C PHE A 114 1.82 -5.45 -5.72
N ALA A 115 0.94 -4.74 -5.00
CA ALA A 115 -0.16 -5.32 -4.26
C ALA A 115 -1.45 -5.39 -5.09
N LEU A 116 -1.80 -4.30 -5.79
CA LEU A 116 -3.10 -4.17 -6.44
C LEU A 116 -3.20 -4.94 -7.76
N GLN A 117 -2.10 -5.13 -8.49
CA GLN A 117 -2.05 -6.04 -9.63
C GLN A 117 -2.32 -7.49 -9.21
N LEU A 118 -1.79 -7.90 -8.06
CA LEU A 118 -2.02 -9.23 -7.50
C LEU A 118 -3.45 -9.36 -6.98
N LEU A 119 -3.92 -8.36 -6.24
CA LEU A 119 -5.23 -8.38 -5.58
C LEU A 119 -6.38 -8.54 -6.58
N GLY A 120 -6.35 -7.82 -7.72
CA GLY A 120 -7.37 -7.98 -8.76
C GLY A 120 -7.44 -9.42 -9.29
N ARG A 121 -6.29 -10.01 -9.64
CA ARG A 121 -6.21 -11.41 -10.12
C ARG A 121 -6.68 -12.41 -9.08
N LEU A 122 -6.27 -12.23 -7.83
CA LEU A 122 -6.69 -13.12 -6.73
C LEU A 122 -8.19 -13.04 -6.47
N LEU A 123 -8.76 -11.82 -6.47
CA LEU A 123 -10.19 -11.62 -6.30
C LEU A 123 -10.94 -12.31 -7.43
N ASP A 124 -10.56 -12.06 -8.68
CA ASP A 124 -11.24 -12.63 -9.83
C ASP A 124 -11.18 -14.16 -9.84
N TYR A 125 -10.02 -14.74 -9.55
CA TYR A 125 -9.84 -16.19 -9.42
C TYR A 125 -10.76 -16.80 -8.36
N VAL A 126 -10.81 -16.20 -7.15
CA VAL A 126 -11.65 -16.72 -6.06
C VAL A 126 -13.13 -16.55 -6.37
N LEU A 127 -13.52 -15.45 -7.02
CA LEU A 127 -14.90 -15.17 -7.40
C LEU A 127 -15.38 -16.13 -8.50
N GLU A 128 -14.56 -16.37 -9.52
CA GLU A 128 -14.83 -17.37 -10.56
C GLU A 128 -15.05 -18.76 -9.95
N LYS A 129 -14.14 -19.19 -9.06
CA LYS A 129 -14.25 -20.47 -8.33
C LYS A 129 -15.54 -20.59 -7.52
N ARG A 130 -16.07 -19.48 -7.00
CA ARG A 130 -17.31 -19.45 -6.20
C ARG A 130 -18.58 -19.20 -7.03
N GLY A 131 -18.44 -18.86 -8.33
CA GLY A 131 -19.56 -18.39 -9.14
C GLY A 131 -20.17 -17.08 -8.61
N GLU A 132 -19.35 -16.24 -7.96
CA GLU A 132 -19.76 -14.99 -7.34
C GLU A 132 -19.29 -13.79 -8.17
N ARG A 133 -19.94 -12.63 -7.98
CA ARG A 133 -19.52 -11.34 -8.51
C ARG A 133 -19.57 -10.28 -7.43
N VAL A 134 -18.67 -9.30 -7.49
CA VAL A 134 -18.62 -8.23 -6.49
C VAL A 134 -18.46 -6.86 -7.13
N VAL A 135 -18.82 -5.85 -6.35
CA VAL A 135 -18.62 -4.45 -6.71
C VAL A 135 -17.57 -3.86 -5.78
N ILE A 136 -16.55 -3.22 -6.33
CA ILE A 136 -15.58 -2.42 -5.58
C ILE A 136 -16.01 -0.97 -5.66
N VAL A 137 -16.20 -0.33 -4.51
CA VAL A 137 -16.39 1.12 -4.41
C VAL A 137 -15.26 1.70 -3.57
N GLY A 138 -14.54 2.66 -4.13
CA GLY A 138 -13.39 3.29 -3.47
C GLY A 138 -13.34 4.79 -3.71
N ALA A 139 -12.61 5.50 -2.84
CA ALA A 139 -12.32 6.92 -3.00
C ALA A 139 -10.80 7.12 -3.12
N THR A 140 -10.37 8.10 -3.91
CA THR A 140 -8.95 8.42 -4.06
C THR A 140 -8.67 9.91 -4.22
N SER A 141 -7.47 10.31 -3.79
CA SER A 141 -6.82 11.57 -4.15
C SER A 141 -5.94 11.45 -5.40
N GLY A 142 -5.82 10.25 -6.00
CA GLY A 142 -5.09 10.02 -7.27
C GLY A 142 -4.50 8.61 -7.38
N ASP A 143 -3.38 8.36 -6.70
CA ASP A 143 -2.58 7.15 -6.92
C ASP A 143 -3.31 5.84 -6.65
N THR A 144 -4.03 5.77 -5.53
CA THR A 144 -4.67 4.52 -5.10
C THR A 144 -5.75 4.09 -6.07
N GLY A 145 -6.52 5.04 -6.63
CA GLY A 145 -7.53 4.74 -7.62
C GLY A 145 -6.93 4.24 -8.92
N SER A 146 -5.83 4.85 -9.37
CA SER A 146 -5.11 4.42 -10.59
C SER A 146 -4.70 2.96 -10.49
N ALA A 147 -3.98 2.61 -9.42
CA ALA A 147 -3.49 1.24 -9.20
C ALA A 147 -4.63 0.22 -9.00
N ALA A 148 -5.75 0.62 -8.39
CA ALA A 148 -6.91 -0.25 -8.21
C ALA A 148 -7.64 -0.52 -9.53
N ILE A 149 -7.86 0.52 -10.35
CA ILE A 149 -8.49 0.39 -11.68
C ILE A 149 -7.62 -0.48 -12.57
N GLU A 150 -6.33 -0.18 -12.67
CA GLU A 150 -5.39 -0.95 -13.47
C GLU A 150 -5.32 -2.41 -13.00
N GLY A 151 -5.33 -2.64 -11.68
CA GLY A 151 -5.34 -3.97 -11.10
C GLY A 151 -6.62 -4.76 -11.39
N CYS A 152 -7.76 -4.10 -11.63
CA CYS A 152 -9.04 -4.76 -11.90
C CYS A 152 -9.42 -4.79 -13.39
N LYS A 153 -8.59 -4.24 -14.29
CA LYS A 153 -8.94 -4.06 -15.71
C LYS A 153 -9.20 -5.36 -16.49
N HIS A 154 -8.66 -6.47 -16.00
CA HIS A 154 -8.80 -7.79 -16.60
C HIS A 154 -9.84 -8.65 -15.86
N CYS A 155 -10.44 -8.15 -14.77
CA CYS A 155 -11.33 -8.94 -13.95
C CYS A 155 -12.68 -9.13 -14.62
N GLU A 156 -13.13 -10.37 -14.72
CA GLU A 156 -14.44 -10.66 -15.26
C GLU A 156 -15.54 -10.53 -14.20
N ASN A 157 -15.25 -10.86 -12.95
CA ASN A 157 -16.20 -10.99 -11.84
C ASN A 157 -16.23 -9.79 -10.89
N VAL A 158 -15.57 -8.69 -11.28
CA VAL A 158 -15.42 -7.48 -10.47
C VAL A 158 -15.81 -6.26 -11.29
N ASP A 159 -16.76 -5.48 -10.79
CA ASP A 159 -17.04 -4.12 -11.28
C ASP A 159 -16.45 -3.10 -10.31
N ILE A 160 -15.64 -2.15 -10.81
CA ILE A 160 -14.92 -1.17 -9.99
C ILE A 160 -15.41 0.25 -10.22
N PHE A 161 -15.73 0.94 -9.13
CA PHE A 161 -16.21 2.31 -9.07
C PHE A 161 -15.28 3.14 -8.20
N ILE A 162 -14.54 4.06 -8.81
CA ILE A 162 -13.62 4.95 -8.10
C ILE A 162 -14.13 6.38 -8.11
N LEU A 163 -14.41 6.89 -6.91
CA LEU A 163 -14.74 8.28 -6.65
C LEU A 163 -13.44 9.09 -6.49
N HIS A 164 -13.37 10.24 -7.14
CA HIS A 164 -12.31 11.20 -6.93
C HIS A 164 -12.87 12.63 -7.02
N PRO A 165 -12.27 13.61 -6.34
CA PRO A 165 -12.77 14.98 -6.38
C PRO A 165 -12.52 15.61 -7.75
N HIS A 166 -13.58 16.15 -8.34
CA HIS A 166 -13.56 16.80 -9.65
C HIS A 166 -12.57 17.99 -9.65
N ASN A 167 -11.65 18.00 -10.62
CA ASN A 167 -10.61 19.04 -10.80
C ASN A 167 -9.66 19.25 -9.59
N ARG A 168 -9.47 18.22 -8.75
CA ARG A 168 -8.55 18.27 -7.58
C ARG A 168 -7.52 17.14 -7.56
N VAL A 169 -7.35 16.42 -8.65
CA VAL A 169 -6.35 15.36 -8.84
C VAL A 169 -5.36 15.83 -9.90
N SER A 170 -4.06 15.52 -9.75
CA SER A 170 -3.05 15.92 -10.74
C SER A 170 -3.39 15.35 -12.12
N GLU A 171 -2.96 16.03 -13.19
CA GLU A 171 -3.34 15.61 -14.54
C GLU A 171 -2.88 14.17 -14.86
N VAL A 172 -1.64 13.82 -14.49
CA VAL A 172 -1.10 12.47 -14.68
C VAL A 172 -1.94 11.43 -13.94
N GLN A 173 -2.24 11.67 -12.66
CA GLN A 173 -3.04 10.74 -11.84
C GLN A 173 -4.48 10.62 -12.34
N ARG A 174 -5.10 11.74 -12.74
CA ARG A 174 -6.45 11.76 -13.31
C ARG A 174 -6.50 10.92 -14.58
N ARG A 175 -5.61 11.17 -15.53
CA ARG A 175 -5.53 10.43 -16.79
C ARG A 175 -5.22 8.96 -16.59
N GLN A 176 -4.37 8.59 -15.63
CA GLN A 176 -4.14 7.18 -15.29
C GLN A 176 -5.43 6.47 -14.84
N MET A 177 -6.42 7.17 -14.28
CA MET A 177 -7.69 6.57 -13.89
C MET A 177 -8.77 6.64 -14.99
N THR A 178 -8.79 7.69 -15.80
CA THR A 178 -9.87 7.98 -16.74
C THR A 178 -9.60 7.43 -18.14
N THR A 179 -8.36 7.08 -18.46
CA THR A 179 -7.98 6.55 -19.79
C THR A 179 -7.96 5.02 -19.87
N ILE A 180 -8.18 4.32 -18.75
CA ILE A 180 -8.34 2.88 -18.73
C ILE A 180 -9.81 2.55 -19.00
N LEU A 181 -10.07 2.03 -20.20
CA LEU A 181 -11.41 1.71 -20.66
C LEU A 181 -11.72 0.22 -20.46
N GLY A 182 -12.87 -0.08 -19.87
CA GLY A 182 -13.40 -1.44 -19.69
C GLY A 182 -14.85 -1.40 -19.27
N GLU A 183 -15.67 -2.39 -19.63
CA GLU A 183 -17.10 -2.41 -19.25
C GLU A 183 -17.30 -2.43 -17.74
N ASN A 184 -16.33 -2.97 -17.00
CA ASN A 184 -16.33 -3.12 -15.55
C ASN A 184 -15.66 -1.93 -14.81
N ILE A 185 -15.16 -0.93 -15.53
CA ILE A 185 -14.43 0.21 -14.96
C ILE A 185 -15.28 1.47 -15.03
N HIS A 186 -15.54 2.05 -13.86
CA HIS A 186 -16.32 3.25 -13.71
C HIS A 186 -15.57 4.30 -12.88
N ASN A 187 -15.16 5.35 -13.56
CA ASN A 187 -14.53 6.50 -12.93
C ASN A 187 -15.58 7.60 -12.67
N ILE A 188 -15.70 8.02 -11.41
CA ILE A 188 -16.70 9.00 -10.95
C ILE A 188 -15.98 10.23 -10.38
N ALA A 189 -16.12 11.37 -11.05
CA ALA A 189 -15.68 12.67 -10.54
C ALA A 189 -16.80 13.29 -9.69
N ILE A 190 -16.55 13.49 -8.40
CA ILE A 190 -17.51 14.10 -7.48
C ILE A 190 -17.28 15.60 -7.40
N GLU A 191 -18.34 16.39 -7.54
CA GLU A 191 -18.32 17.85 -7.31
C GLU A 191 -18.18 18.18 -5.81
N GLY A 192 -17.00 17.88 -5.27
CA GLY A 192 -16.68 18.03 -3.85
C GLY A 192 -15.18 17.90 -3.60
N ASN A 193 -14.82 17.44 -2.41
CA ASN A 193 -13.46 17.18 -1.99
C ASN A 193 -13.23 15.67 -1.73
N PHE A 194 -12.01 15.32 -1.32
CA PHE A 194 -11.66 13.91 -1.07
C PHE A 194 -12.40 13.32 0.14
N ASP A 195 -12.63 14.12 1.19
CA ASP A 195 -13.35 13.68 2.38
C ASP A 195 -14.81 13.34 2.03
N ASP A 196 -15.47 14.16 1.20
CA ASP A 196 -16.81 13.86 0.67
C ASP A 196 -16.84 12.49 -0.03
N CYS A 197 -15.85 12.21 -0.88
CA CYS A 197 -15.72 10.91 -1.55
C CYS A 197 -15.57 9.77 -0.53
N GLN A 198 -14.72 9.94 0.49
CA GLN A 198 -14.53 8.94 1.54
C GLN A 198 -15.79 8.68 2.36
N GLU A 199 -16.53 9.73 2.69
CA GLU A 199 -17.79 9.64 3.43
C GLU A 199 -18.86 8.89 2.64
N MET A 200 -19.00 9.16 1.35
CA MET A 200 -19.93 8.42 0.48
C MET A 200 -19.60 6.94 0.38
N VAL A 201 -18.31 6.60 0.26
CA VAL A 201 -17.87 5.20 0.27
C VAL A 201 -18.25 4.54 1.59
N LYS A 202 -17.94 5.16 2.73
CA LYS A 202 -18.30 4.63 4.06
C LYS A 202 -19.81 4.43 4.22
N ALA A 203 -20.61 5.40 3.82
CA ALA A 203 -22.06 5.31 3.87
C ALA A 203 -22.60 4.17 2.99
N SER A 204 -22.01 3.96 1.81
CA SER A 204 -22.37 2.86 0.91
C SER A 204 -22.03 1.48 1.48
N PHE A 205 -20.95 1.36 2.26
CA PHE A 205 -20.62 0.11 2.96
C PHE A 205 -21.58 -0.17 4.14
N ALA A 206 -22.08 0.89 4.80
CA ALA A 206 -23.02 0.77 5.91
C ALA A 206 -24.43 0.38 5.45
N ASP A 207 -24.87 0.84 4.27
CA ASP A 207 -26.15 0.48 3.65
C ASP A 207 -25.96 0.06 2.19
N GLN A 208 -26.01 -1.25 1.96
CA GLN A 208 -25.84 -1.88 0.66
C GLN A 208 -27.19 -2.24 -0.01
N SER A 209 -28.33 -1.75 0.52
CA SER A 209 -29.67 -2.07 -0.01
C SER A 209 -29.88 -1.66 -1.47
N PHE A 210 -29.05 -0.75 -1.99
CA PHE A 210 -29.04 -0.31 -3.39
C PHE A 210 -28.46 -1.36 -4.35
N LEU A 211 -27.73 -2.36 -3.86
CA LEU A 211 -27.22 -3.47 -4.67
C LEU A 211 -28.27 -4.57 -4.79
N LYS A 212 -28.51 -5.03 -6.02
CA LYS A 212 -29.57 -5.99 -6.35
C LYS A 212 -29.07 -7.44 -6.33
N GLY A 213 -28.48 -7.93 -5.23
CA GLY A 213 -27.98 -9.32 -5.15
C GLY A 213 -26.48 -9.50 -5.44
N THR A 214 -25.76 -8.38 -5.62
CA THR A 214 -24.31 -8.31 -5.46
C THR A 214 -23.96 -7.70 -4.10
N ARG A 215 -22.67 -7.71 -3.74
CA ARG A 215 -22.17 -7.06 -2.52
C ARG A 215 -20.98 -6.17 -2.81
N LEU A 216 -20.78 -5.16 -1.95
CA LEU A 216 -19.56 -4.38 -1.94
C LEU A 216 -18.41 -5.21 -1.34
N VAL A 217 -17.24 -5.11 -1.98
CA VAL A 217 -15.97 -5.56 -1.41
C VAL A 217 -15.03 -4.37 -1.33
N ALA A 218 -14.40 -4.21 -0.16
CA ALA A 218 -13.43 -3.14 0.06
C ALA A 218 -12.04 -3.57 -0.42
N VAL A 219 -11.47 -2.81 -1.35
CA VAL A 219 -10.05 -2.94 -1.79
C VAL A 219 -9.22 -1.85 -1.11
N ASN A 220 -9.34 -1.78 0.21
CA ASN A 220 -8.71 -0.76 1.05
C ASN A 220 -7.28 -1.16 1.45
N SER A 221 -6.58 -0.25 2.14
CA SER A 221 -5.18 -0.42 2.60
C SER A 221 -4.97 -1.52 3.64
N ILE A 222 -6.05 -2.10 4.17
CA ILE A 222 -5.99 -3.09 5.25
C ILE A 222 -6.16 -4.53 4.77
N ASN A 223 -6.54 -4.76 3.50
CA ASN A 223 -6.67 -6.12 2.97
C ASN A 223 -5.33 -6.87 3.12
N TRP A 224 -5.37 -8.08 3.71
CA TRP A 224 -4.17 -8.86 4.00
C TRP A 224 -3.32 -9.15 2.75
N ALA A 225 -3.94 -9.40 1.60
CA ALA A 225 -3.22 -9.71 0.37
C ALA A 225 -2.31 -8.55 -0.07
N ARG A 226 -2.67 -7.30 0.27
CA ARG A 226 -1.80 -6.15 -0.01
C ARG A 226 -0.50 -6.19 0.78
N ILE A 227 -0.58 -6.49 2.07
CA ILE A 227 0.59 -6.61 2.94
C ILE A 227 1.42 -7.83 2.52
N MET A 228 0.77 -8.96 2.25
CA MET A 228 1.44 -10.19 1.81
C MET A 228 2.32 -9.97 0.57
N ALA A 229 1.79 -9.26 -0.44
CA ALA A 229 2.54 -8.93 -1.66
C ALA A 229 3.77 -8.05 -1.39
N GLN A 230 3.65 -7.16 -0.41
CA GLN A 230 4.70 -6.20 -0.05
C GLN A 230 5.90 -6.86 0.65
N ILE A 231 5.71 -8.02 1.28
CA ILE A 231 6.81 -8.75 1.95
C ILE A 231 7.92 -9.10 0.95
N VAL A 232 7.53 -9.39 -0.30
CA VAL A 232 8.43 -9.94 -1.33
C VAL A 232 9.58 -8.99 -1.67
N TYR A 233 9.34 -7.69 -1.80
CA TYR A 233 10.40 -6.76 -2.19
C TYR A 233 11.44 -6.50 -1.09
N TYR A 234 11.11 -6.78 0.18
CA TYR A 234 12.11 -6.79 1.26
C TYR A 234 13.09 -7.95 1.10
N PHE A 235 12.59 -9.16 0.81
CA PHE A 235 13.44 -10.30 0.46
C PHE A 235 14.24 -10.02 -0.81
N HIS A 236 13.60 -9.46 -1.84
CA HIS A 236 14.27 -9.12 -3.10
C HIS A 236 15.45 -8.19 -2.89
N ALA A 237 15.23 -7.03 -2.23
CA ALA A 237 16.27 -6.05 -1.98
C ALA A 237 17.40 -6.61 -1.12
N ALA A 238 17.05 -7.38 -0.07
CA ALA A 238 18.05 -8.00 0.79
C ALA A 238 18.91 -9.01 0.03
N LEU A 239 18.33 -9.89 -0.79
CA LEU A 239 19.06 -10.87 -1.59
C LEU A 239 20.00 -10.21 -2.61
N GLN A 240 19.56 -9.14 -3.28
CA GLN A 240 20.40 -8.35 -4.19
C GLN A 240 21.59 -7.71 -3.47
N LEU A 241 21.42 -7.40 -2.20
CA LEU A 241 22.45 -6.87 -1.32
C LEU A 241 23.07 -7.97 -0.46
N GLY A 242 23.21 -9.21 -0.92
CA GLY A 242 24.00 -10.24 -0.21
C GLY A 242 23.38 -10.76 1.10
N GLY A 243 22.10 -10.50 1.33
CA GLY A 243 21.30 -11.26 2.27
C GLY A 243 21.22 -12.73 1.82
N PRO A 244 21.06 -13.69 2.75
CA PRO A 244 20.99 -13.49 4.19
C PRO A 244 22.36 -13.40 4.91
N ALA A 245 23.49 -13.48 4.19
CA ALA A 245 24.81 -13.50 4.82
C ALA A 245 25.17 -12.19 5.54
N ARG A 246 24.52 -11.08 5.17
CA ARG A 246 24.56 -9.82 5.91
C ARG A 246 23.17 -9.25 6.13
N SER A 247 23.03 -8.44 7.17
CA SER A 247 21.80 -7.72 7.46
C SER A 247 21.61 -6.50 6.55
N VAL A 248 20.37 -6.08 6.39
CA VAL A 248 19.97 -4.85 5.69
C VAL A 248 19.08 -3.99 6.59
N SER A 249 19.11 -2.68 6.43
CA SER A 249 18.19 -1.74 7.09
C SER A 249 17.29 -1.10 6.05
N PHE A 250 16.06 -0.76 6.44
CA PHE A 250 15.11 -0.12 5.54
C PHE A 250 14.59 1.20 6.09
N SER A 251 14.43 2.20 5.23
CA SER A 251 13.69 3.42 5.51
C SER A 251 12.46 3.50 4.60
N VAL A 252 11.30 3.71 5.20
CA VAL A 252 10.01 3.56 4.52
C VAL A 252 9.19 4.83 4.68
N PRO A 253 8.92 5.57 3.59
CA PRO A 253 7.90 6.62 3.56
C PRO A 253 6.55 6.02 3.96
N THR A 254 6.06 6.38 5.14
CA THR A 254 4.99 5.65 5.82
C THR A 254 3.79 6.55 6.09
N GLY A 255 2.65 6.19 5.47
CA GLY A 255 1.32 6.62 5.90
C GLY A 255 0.65 5.51 6.73
N ASN A 256 -0.14 4.67 6.07
CA ASN A 256 -0.99 3.65 6.70
C ASN A 256 -0.27 2.39 7.27
N PHE A 257 1.06 2.43 7.48
CA PHE A 257 1.89 1.37 8.08
C PHE A 257 1.97 0.01 7.36
N GLY A 258 1.18 -0.23 6.30
CA GLY A 258 1.12 -1.54 5.64
C GLY A 258 2.46 -1.97 5.03
N ASP A 259 3.15 -1.03 4.39
CA ASP A 259 4.45 -1.24 3.75
C ASP A 259 5.52 -1.66 4.78
N ILE A 260 5.80 -0.80 5.76
CA ILE A 260 6.80 -1.09 6.79
C ILE A 260 6.41 -2.29 7.68
N PHE A 261 5.11 -2.55 7.85
CA PHE A 261 4.65 -3.78 8.50
C PHE A 261 5.01 -5.03 7.70
N ALA A 262 5.00 -4.99 6.37
CA ALA A 262 5.50 -6.08 5.55
C ALA A 262 7.01 -6.31 5.75
N GLY A 263 7.79 -5.24 5.96
CA GLY A 263 9.21 -5.35 6.36
C GLY A 263 9.39 -5.98 7.74
N TYR A 264 8.54 -5.62 8.70
CA TYR A 264 8.50 -6.25 10.02
C TYR A 264 8.18 -7.75 9.94
N LEU A 265 7.21 -8.12 9.09
CA LEU A 265 6.90 -9.52 8.83
C LEU A 265 8.09 -10.24 8.17
N ALA A 266 8.73 -9.65 7.16
CA ALA A 266 9.89 -10.24 6.49
C ALA A 266 11.02 -10.56 7.50
N ARG A 267 11.30 -9.65 8.43
CA ARG A 267 12.23 -9.89 9.54
C ARG A 267 11.82 -11.11 10.37
N ASN A 268 10.57 -11.14 10.81
CA ASN A 268 10.05 -12.20 11.67
C ASN A 268 9.89 -13.55 10.94
N MET A 269 9.90 -13.54 9.61
CA MET A 269 9.96 -14.71 8.73
C MET A 269 11.39 -15.24 8.55
N GLY A 270 12.42 -14.58 9.08
CA GLY A 270 13.81 -15.05 9.08
C GLY A 270 14.80 -14.14 8.34
N LEU A 271 14.32 -13.12 7.63
CA LEU A 271 15.19 -12.21 6.89
C LEU A 271 16.03 -11.34 7.85
N PRO A 272 17.37 -11.28 7.73
CA PRO A 272 18.21 -10.45 8.59
C PRO A 272 17.99 -8.95 8.35
N ILE A 273 17.02 -8.37 9.07
CA ILE A 273 16.77 -6.92 9.08
C ILE A 273 17.28 -6.32 10.38
N ASN A 274 18.18 -5.35 10.26
CA ASN A 274 18.80 -4.67 11.40
C ASN A 274 17.92 -3.54 11.95
N GLN A 275 17.30 -2.75 11.07
CA GLN A 275 16.57 -1.54 11.44
C GLN A 275 15.43 -1.28 10.44
N LEU A 276 14.30 -0.78 10.94
CA LEU A 276 13.18 -0.26 10.16
C LEU A 276 12.92 1.19 10.56
N ILE A 277 13.06 2.15 9.62
CA ILE A 277 12.84 3.57 9.87
C ILE A 277 11.47 3.97 9.31
N VAL A 278 10.61 4.48 10.18
CA VAL A 278 9.32 5.08 9.83
C VAL A 278 9.55 6.54 9.45
N ALA A 279 9.50 6.84 8.15
CA ALA A 279 9.63 8.21 7.66
C ALA A 279 8.23 8.79 7.43
N THR A 280 7.81 9.76 8.23
CA THR A 280 6.51 10.46 8.04
C THR A 280 6.73 11.85 7.49
N ASN A 281 5.68 12.41 6.88
CA ASN A 281 5.65 13.84 6.62
C ASN A 281 5.21 14.58 7.91
N ARG A 282 4.72 15.82 7.77
CA ARG A 282 4.14 16.60 8.88
C ARG A 282 3.00 15.90 9.63
N ASN A 283 2.28 14.97 8.98
CA ASN A 283 1.26 14.14 9.61
C ASN A 283 1.93 12.95 10.31
N ASP A 284 2.38 13.20 11.54
CA ASP A 284 3.47 12.46 12.16
C ASP A 284 3.05 11.55 13.33
N ILE A 285 1.78 11.11 13.35
CA ILE A 285 1.23 10.29 14.46
C ILE A 285 2.10 9.07 14.79
N LEU A 286 2.73 8.47 13.78
CA LEU A 286 3.66 7.36 13.96
C LEU A 286 5.00 7.80 14.53
N HIS A 287 5.54 8.95 14.12
CA HIS A 287 6.76 9.51 14.69
C HIS A 287 6.54 9.84 16.17
N ARG A 288 5.45 10.54 16.54
CA ARG A 288 5.11 10.83 17.94
C ARG A 288 4.94 9.57 18.79
N PHE A 289 4.40 8.48 18.22
CA PHE A 289 4.42 7.19 18.90
C PHE A 289 5.84 6.66 19.08
N MET A 290 6.65 6.58 18.03
CA MET A 290 7.99 5.99 18.09
C MET A 290 8.98 6.81 18.94
N SER A 291 8.89 8.14 18.92
CA SER A 291 9.79 9.04 19.65
C SER A 291 9.32 9.36 21.07
N GLY A 292 8.00 9.36 21.33
CA GLY A 292 7.41 9.82 22.60
C GLY A 292 6.35 8.92 23.23
N ASN A 293 6.07 7.74 22.68
CA ASN A 293 5.01 6.82 23.13
C ASN A 293 3.59 7.44 23.11
N GLN A 294 3.35 8.35 22.15
CA GLN A 294 2.07 9.05 22.03
C GLN A 294 1.45 8.78 20.66
N TYR A 295 0.40 7.97 20.61
CA TYR A 295 -0.43 7.78 19.43
C TYR A 295 -1.69 8.62 19.56
N VAL A 296 -1.62 9.89 19.18
CA VAL A 296 -2.71 10.87 19.37
C VAL A 296 -3.12 11.48 18.04
N LYS A 297 -4.42 11.47 17.74
CA LYS A 297 -4.97 12.06 16.54
C LYS A 297 -4.81 13.58 16.58
N GLU A 298 -4.30 14.14 15.49
CA GLU A 298 -4.21 15.58 15.28
C GLU A 298 -4.93 16.00 13.99
N THR A 299 -4.91 17.30 13.70
CA THR A 299 -5.50 17.85 12.48
C THR A 299 -4.68 17.41 11.27
N LEU A 300 -5.36 17.06 10.19
CA LEU A 300 -4.72 16.72 8.93
C LEU A 300 -4.08 17.98 8.32
N HIS A 301 -2.82 17.88 7.92
CA HIS A 301 -2.10 18.93 7.19
C HIS A 301 -1.85 18.47 5.76
N ALA A 302 -2.21 19.30 4.78
CA ALA A 302 -1.82 19.07 3.39
C ALA A 302 -0.29 19.26 3.24
N THR A 303 0.36 18.33 2.54
CA THR A 303 1.80 18.36 2.29
C THR A 303 2.11 18.13 0.80
N LEU A 304 3.39 18.18 0.43
CA LEU A 304 3.85 17.76 -0.90
C LEU A 304 3.79 16.23 -1.11
N SER A 305 3.50 15.46 -0.06
CA SER A 305 3.46 13.99 -0.08
C SER A 305 2.06 13.46 0.30
N PRO A 306 1.02 13.77 -0.50
CA PRO A 306 -0.39 13.57 -0.11
C PRO A 306 -0.79 12.11 0.11
N SER A 307 -0.03 11.13 -0.41
CA SER A 307 -0.28 9.70 -0.13
C SER A 307 0.05 9.32 1.31
N MET A 308 0.77 10.18 2.06
CA MET A 308 1.16 9.99 3.46
C MET A 308 0.38 10.90 4.42
N ASP A 309 -0.46 11.80 3.91
CA ASP A 309 -1.31 12.67 4.73
C ASP A 309 -2.41 11.83 5.41
N ILE A 310 -2.14 11.41 6.65
CA ILE A 310 -3.03 10.56 7.43
C ILE A 310 -3.23 11.08 8.86
N MET A 311 -4.47 10.99 9.37
CA MET A 311 -4.75 11.24 10.79
C MET A 311 -4.54 10.00 11.66
N VAL A 312 -4.74 8.81 11.08
CA VAL A 312 -4.67 7.52 11.76
C VAL A 312 -4.04 6.53 10.80
N SER A 313 -3.07 5.76 11.29
CA SER A 313 -2.39 4.77 10.48
C SER A 313 -3.07 3.40 10.59
N SER A 314 -3.78 3.00 9.52
CA SER A 314 -4.72 1.87 9.58
C SER A 314 -4.08 0.54 9.98
N ASN A 315 -2.87 0.22 9.48
CA ASN A 315 -2.23 -1.07 9.75
C ASN A 315 -1.38 -1.07 11.02
N PHE A 316 -1.28 0.04 11.73
CA PHE A 316 -0.53 0.12 12.98
C PHE A 316 -1.14 -0.79 14.07
N GLU A 317 -2.46 -1.03 14.01
CA GLU A 317 -3.15 -2.01 14.87
C GLU A 317 -2.53 -3.42 14.77
N ARG A 318 -1.99 -3.83 13.60
CA ARG A 318 -1.34 -5.14 13.45
C ARG A 318 -0.03 -5.24 14.23
N LEU A 319 0.78 -4.17 14.24
CA LEU A 319 1.98 -4.13 15.07
C LEU A 319 1.62 -4.10 16.56
N LEU A 320 0.61 -3.30 16.94
CA LEU A 320 0.13 -3.25 18.32
C LEU A 320 -0.29 -4.63 18.80
N PHE A 321 -1.00 -5.40 17.98
CA PHE A 321 -1.38 -6.78 18.30
C PHE A 321 -0.17 -7.65 18.65
N ASP A 322 0.90 -7.62 17.85
CA ASP A 322 2.11 -8.37 18.14
C ASP A 322 2.84 -7.86 19.39
N LEU A 323 2.92 -6.54 19.59
CA LEU A 323 3.49 -5.92 20.81
C LEU A 323 2.72 -6.31 22.08
N HIS A 324 1.42 -6.60 21.97
CA HIS A 324 0.57 -7.07 23.06
C HIS A 324 0.54 -8.60 23.19
N GLY A 325 1.50 -9.30 22.59
CA GLY A 325 1.56 -10.77 22.65
C GLY A 325 0.35 -11.43 22.00
N ARG A 326 -0.23 -10.78 20.98
CA ARG A 326 -1.40 -11.25 20.22
C ARG A 326 -2.66 -11.39 21.09
N ASN A 327 -2.80 -10.52 22.10
CA ASN A 327 -3.99 -10.43 22.94
C ASN A 327 -5.06 -9.54 22.30
N GLY A 328 -6.09 -10.17 21.71
CA GLY A 328 -7.17 -9.46 21.02
C GLY A 328 -8.01 -8.55 21.91
N ALA A 329 -8.25 -8.95 23.17
CA ALA A 329 -9.01 -8.15 24.12
C ALA A 329 -8.28 -6.85 24.50
N ALA A 330 -6.95 -6.91 24.63
CA ALA A 330 -6.13 -5.72 24.89
C ALA A 330 -6.22 -4.73 23.72
N ILE A 331 -6.15 -5.22 22.48
CA ILE A 331 -6.28 -4.37 21.29
C ILE A 331 -7.68 -3.79 21.14
N ALA A 332 -8.72 -4.56 21.41
CA ALA A 332 -10.09 -4.04 21.42
C ALA A 332 -10.24 -2.88 22.41
N GLY A 333 -9.76 -3.05 23.65
CA GLY A 333 -9.78 -1.98 24.67
C GLY A 333 -8.96 -0.75 24.29
N LEU A 334 -7.81 -0.94 23.64
CA LEU A 334 -6.97 0.15 23.15
C LEU A 334 -7.67 0.94 22.03
N MET A 335 -8.31 0.24 21.08
CA MET A 335 -9.04 0.86 19.99
C MET A 335 -10.31 1.56 20.47
N ASP A 336 -10.99 1.05 21.50
CA ASP A 336 -12.14 1.73 22.11
C ASP A 336 -11.70 2.99 22.87
N SER A 337 -10.58 2.92 23.60
CA SER A 337 -9.96 4.09 24.24
C SER A 337 -9.58 5.15 23.21
N PHE A 338 -9.00 4.74 22.07
CA PHE A 338 -8.66 5.63 20.97
C PHE A 338 -9.90 6.34 20.39
N LYS A 339 -10.99 5.59 20.15
CA LYS A 339 -12.25 6.16 19.63
C LYS A 339 -12.86 7.19 20.58
N GLN A 340 -12.78 6.96 21.90
CA GLN A 340 -13.38 7.84 22.90
C GLN A 340 -12.50 9.06 23.22
N GLY A 341 -11.19 8.85 23.37
CA GLY A 341 -10.25 9.86 23.86
C GLY A 341 -9.38 10.51 22.78
N GLY A 342 -9.41 10.02 21.54
CA GLY A 342 -8.60 10.54 20.43
C GLY A 342 -7.12 10.14 20.47
N GLY A 343 -6.67 9.37 21.45
CA GLY A 343 -5.27 8.95 21.56
C GLY A 343 -5.01 7.92 22.66
N PHE A 344 -3.82 7.32 22.64
CA PHE A 344 -3.33 6.42 23.69
C PHE A 344 -1.79 6.39 23.75
N SER A 345 -1.27 5.80 24.82
CA SER A 345 0.10 5.33 24.97
C SER A 345 0.08 3.84 25.32
N VAL A 346 1.19 3.11 25.10
CA VAL A 346 1.34 1.72 25.55
C VAL A 346 2.26 1.61 26.76
N GLU A 347 2.34 0.45 27.40
CA GLU A 347 3.26 0.24 28.52
C GLU A 347 4.72 0.46 28.09
N GLN A 348 5.51 1.07 28.98
CA GLN A 348 6.89 1.51 28.69
C GLN A 348 7.77 0.39 28.14
N GLU A 349 7.61 -0.84 28.65
CA GLU A 349 8.38 -2.00 28.21
C GLU A 349 8.06 -2.38 26.76
N ARG A 350 6.78 -2.37 26.36
CA ARG A 350 6.36 -2.67 24.98
C ARG A 350 6.86 -1.61 24.01
N TRP A 351 6.77 -0.34 24.41
CA TRP A 351 7.28 0.76 23.61
C TRP A 351 8.80 0.67 23.42
N THR A 352 9.54 0.38 24.49
CA THR A 352 10.99 0.19 24.46
C THR A 352 11.37 -1.01 23.58
N GLU A 353 10.60 -2.10 23.62
CA GLU A 353 10.81 -3.26 22.75
C GLU A 353 10.62 -2.91 21.27
N ALA A 354 9.55 -2.18 20.93
CA ALA A 354 9.34 -1.72 19.55
C ALA A 354 10.53 -0.90 19.04
N ARG A 355 11.05 0.01 19.87
CA ARG A 355 12.20 0.87 19.53
C ARG A 355 13.52 0.13 19.32
N LYS A 356 13.63 -1.14 19.75
CA LYS A 356 14.82 -1.95 19.40
C LYS A 356 14.93 -2.18 17.90
N LEU A 357 13.81 -2.20 17.18
CA LEU A 357 13.78 -2.39 15.73
C LEU A 357 13.45 -1.12 14.97
N PHE A 358 12.54 -0.31 15.52
CA PHE A 358 12.01 0.87 14.84
C PHE A 358 12.67 2.16 15.29
N ASP A 359 13.03 3.01 14.33
CA ASP A 359 13.25 4.45 14.52
C ASP A 359 12.29 5.23 13.64
N SER A 360 12.30 6.55 13.75
CA SER A 360 11.40 7.39 12.94
C SER A 360 11.89 8.82 12.82
N LEU A 361 11.47 9.49 11.75
CA LEU A 361 11.62 10.93 11.56
C LEU A 361 10.36 11.50 10.92
N ALA A 362 9.93 12.67 11.41
CA ALA A 362 8.96 13.52 10.73
C ALA A 362 9.70 14.56 9.89
N VAL A 363 9.36 14.63 8.60
CA VAL A 363 10.01 15.50 7.62
C VAL A 363 9.00 16.49 7.06
N ASP A 364 9.30 17.78 7.11
CA ASP A 364 8.41 18.80 6.55
C ASP A 364 8.66 19.04 5.04
N ASP A 365 7.81 19.86 4.41
CA ASP A 365 7.91 20.14 2.97
C ASP A 365 9.21 20.86 2.59
N ALA A 366 9.77 21.69 3.49
CA ALA A 366 11.02 22.41 3.22
C ALA A 366 12.20 21.43 3.20
N GLN A 367 12.29 20.55 4.20
CA GLN A 367 13.27 19.48 4.25
C GLN A 367 13.10 18.48 3.11
N THR A 368 11.85 18.23 2.68
CA THR A 368 11.54 17.38 1.52
C THR A 368 12.13 17.99 0.25
N CYS A 369 11.85 19.27 -0.03
CA CYS A 369 12.41 19.99 -1.18
C CYS A 369 13.94 20.06 -1.14
N GLU A 370 14.53 20.35 0.02
CA GLU A 370 15.98 20.35 0.21
C GLU A 370 16.59 18.99 -0.14
N THR A 371 15.97 17.90 0.30
CA THR A 371 16.44 16.54 0.03
C THR A 371 16.34 16.19 -1.46
N ILE A 372 15.26 16.58 -2.14
CA ILE A 372 15.14 16.41 -3.60
C ILE A 372 16.26 17.14 -4.33
N ALA A 373 16.51 18.41 -3.97
CA ALA A 373 17.54 19.24 -4.58
C ALA A 373 18.95 18.66 -4.33
N GLU A 374 19.25 18.26 -3.09
CA GLU A 374 20.53 17.70 -2.69
C GLU A 374 20.83 16.40 -3.46
N VAL A 375 19.88 15.46 -3.52
CA VAL A 375 20.06 14.19 -4.24
C VAL A 375 20.26 14.44 -5.74
N PHE A 376 19.50 15.37 -6.32
CA PHE A 376 19.65 15.72 -7.73
C PHE A 376 21.02 16.34 -8.03
N GLU A 377 21.51 17.26 -7.19
CA GLU A 377 22.84 17.85 -7.34
C GLU A 377 23.96 16.81 -7.25
N GLN A 378 23.85 15.87 -6.31
CA GLN A 378 24.88 14.86 -6.05
C GLN A 378 24.91 13.73 -7.08
N THR A 379 23.75 13.33 -7.61
CA THR A 379 23.60 12.08 -8.36
C THR A 379 22.96 12.23 -9.74
N GLY A 380 22.30 13.37 -10.00
CA GLY A 380 21.44 13.57 -11.18
C GLY A 380 20.09 12.85 -11.10
N GLU A 381 19.82 12.10 -10.02
CA GLU A 381 18.55 11.44 -9.78
C GLU A 381 17.50 12.41 -9.25
N VAL A 382 16.31 12.36 -9.82
CA VAL A 382 15.17 13.13 -9.32
C VAL A 382 14.32 12.21 -8.47
N LEU A 383 14.03 12.62 -7.23
CA LEU A 383 13.15 11.88 -6.33
C LEU A 383 11.75 12.50 -6.32
N ASP A 384 10.75 11.63 -6.18
CA ASP A 384 9.43 12.07 -5.76
C ASP A 384 9.46 12.49 -4.26
N PRO A 385 8.53 13.34 -3.79
CA PRO A 385 8.54 13.85 -2.42
C PRO A 385 8.46 12.76 -1.34
N HIS A 386 7.75 11.65 -1.59
CA HIS A 386 7.64 10.54 -0.64
C HIS A 386 8.99 9.84 -0.49
N THR A 387 9.66 9.54 -1.60
CA THR A 387 11.00 8.93 -1.58
C THR A 387 12.02 9.85 -0.91
N ALA A 388 11.96 11.16 -1.17
CA ALA A 388 12.83 12.13 -0.51
C ALA A 388 12.68 12.14 1.03
N ILE A 389 11.45 12.03 1.55
CA ILE A 389 11.20 11.85 2.99
C ILE A 389 11.89 10.60 3.52
N GLY A 390 11.81 9.49 2.78
CA GLY A 390 12.51 8.24 3.10
C GLY A 390 14.04 8.40 3.13
N VAL A 391 14.61 9.14 2.19
CA VAL A 391 16.06 9.46 2.13
C VAL A 391 16.47 10.31 3.32
N LYS A 392 15.72 11.36 3.63
CA LYS A 392 16.00 12.24 4.78
C LYS A 392 16.01 11.46 6.10
N ALA A 393 14.98 10.66 6.34
CA ALA A 393 14.89 9.81 7.53
C ALA A 393 16.00 8.76 7.59
N ALA A 394 16.37 8.16 6.44
CA ALA A 394 17.47 7.22 6.37
C ALA A 394 18.80 7.85 6.80
N ARG A 395 19.10 9.05 6.29
CA ARG A 395 20.35 9.75 6.57
C ARG A 395 20.46 10.20 8.03
N GLU A 396 19.35 10.63 8.64
CA GLU A 396 19.35 11.12 10.03
C GLU A 396 19.23 10.01 11.08
N CYS A 397 18.49 8.93 10.79
CA CYS A 397 18.19 7.90 11.78
C CYS A 397 19.01 6.62 11.63
N ARG A 398 19.78 6.41 10.55
CA ARG A 398 20.54 5.17 10.38
C ARG A 398 21.50 4.93 11.56
N ARG A 399 21.46 3.72 12.11
CA ARG A 399 22.31 3.33 13.25
C ARG A 399 23.74 2.95 12.87
N SER A 400 23.95 2.54 11.62
CA SER A 400 25.25 2.07 11.13
C SER A 400 25.43 2.44 9.66
N LEU A 401 26.67 2.82 9.31
CA LEU A 401 27.11 3.03 7.94
C LEU A 401 27.57 1.73 7.27
N ASP A 402 27.93 0.71 8.05
CA ASP A 402 28.40 -0.60 7.55
C ASP A 402 27.25 -1.45 7.02
N ILE A 403 26.04 -1.22 7.53
CA ILE A 403 24.83 -1.94 7.12
C ILE A 403 24.17 -1.20 5.95
N PRO A 404 23.90 -1.88 4.82
CA PRO A 404 23.20 -1.29 3.69
C PRO A 404 21.86 -0.70 4.12
N MET A 405 21.62 0.54 3.71
CA MET A 405 20.35 1.22 3.90
C MET A 405 19.56 1.22 2.60
N VAL A 406 18.36 0.63 2.62
CA VAL A 406 17.43 0.59 1.49
C VAL A 406 16.26 1.52 1.77
N ILE A 407 16.12 2.55 0.96
CA ILE A 407 14.99 3.48 0.98
C ILE A 407 13.95 2.98 0.00
N LEU A 408 12.68 2.90 0.39
CA LEU A 408 11.62 2.54 -0.55
C LEU A 408 11.25 3.72 -1.44
N GLY A 409 11.50 3.55 -2.75
CA GLY A 409 11.11 4.48 -3.80
C GLY A 409 9.64 4.27 -4.16
N THR A 410 8.73 5.03 -3.53
CA THR A 410 7.31 4.66 -3.54
C THR A 410 6.50 5.20 -4.72
N ALA A 411 7.01 6.21 -5.44
CA ALA A 411 6.39 6.73 -6.65
C ALA A 411 7.43 7.26 -7.64
N HIS A 412 7.08 7.30 -8.92
CA HIS A 412 7.91 7.97 -9.92
C HIS A 412 7.74 9.50 -9.80
N PRO A 413 8.80 10.31 -10.00
CA PRO A 413 8.74 11.77 -9.85
C PRO A 413 7.65 12.45 -10.70
N VAL A 414 7.37 11.93 -11.91
CA VAL A 414 6.32 12.45 -12.83
C VAL A 414 4.92 12.50 -12.21
N LYS A 415 4.68 11.74 -11.13
CA LYS A 415 3.39 11.77 -10.44
C LYS A 415 3.20 13.03 -9.60
N PHE A 416 4.31 13.69 -9.23
CA PHE A 416 4.34 14.84 -8.32
C PHE A 416 5.22 15.98 -8.87
N PRO A 417 4.89 16.51 -10.07
CA PRO A 417 5.72 17.54 -10.72
C PRO A 417 5.86 18.80 -9.86
N ASP A 418 4.80 19.23 -9.18
CA ASP A 418 4.80 20.43 -8.32
C ASP A 418 5.86 20.37 -7.21
N ALA A 419 6.12 19.20 -6.64
CA ALA A 419 7.12 19.03 -5.60
C ALA A 419 8.54 19.15 -6.17
N VAL A 420 8.77 18.57 -7.34
CA VAL A 420 10.05 18.64 -8.07
C VAL A 420 10.33 20.08 -8.51
N GLU A 421 9.31 20.78 -9.02
CA GLU A 421 9.42 22.20 -9.39
C GLU A 421 9.74 23.08 -8.17
N LYS A 422 9.03 22.88 -7.05
CA LYS A 422 9.30 23.61 -5.79
C LYS A 422 10.68 23.33 -5.20
N ALA A 423 11.26 22.16 -5.48
CA ALA A 423 12.63 21.84 -5.09
C ALA A 423 13.69 22.56 -5.96
N GLY A 424 13.29 23.27 -7.01
CA GLY A 424 14.21 23.99 -7.90
C GLY A 424 14.96 23.08 -8.88
N VAL A 425 14.48 21.85 -9.09
CA VAL A 425 15.05 20.93 -10.07
C VAL A 425 14.60 21.34 -11.47
N GLY A 426 15.48 22.01 -12.21
CA GLY A 426 15.22 22.51 -13.57
C GLY A 426 15.16 21.43 -14.67
N LYS A 427 14.92 20.16 -14.32
CA LYS A 427 14.85 19.03 -15.25
C LYS A 427 13.38 18.75 -15.60
N ALA A 428 13.08 18.73 -16.90
CA ALA A 428 11.77 18.30 -17.36
C ALA A 428 11.53 16.83 -16.99
N LEU A 429 10.37 16.54 -16.40
CA LEU A 429 9.97 15.19 -16.04
C LEU A 429 9.35 14.52 -17.27
N GLU A 430 9.93 13.42 -17.71
CA GLU A 430 9.44 12.65 -18.85
C GLU A 430 8.65 11.43 -18.38
N LEU A 431 7.49 11.19 -19.00
CA LEU A 431 6.73 9.97 -18.77
C LEU A 431 7.53 8.76 -19.28
N PRO A 432 7.53 7.64 -18.54
CA PRO A 432 8.11 6.38 -19.03
C PRO A 432 7.45 5.94 -20.35
N ALA A 433 8.18 5.17 -21.15
CA ALA A 433 7.78 4.79 -22.51
C ALA A 433 6.35 4.22 -22.63
N HIS A 434 5.93 3.38 -21.66
CA HIS A 434 4.60 2.76 -21.65
C HIS A 434 3.43 3.73 -21.33
N LEU A 435 3.74 4.97 -20.94
CA LEU A 435 2.80 6.06 -20.70
C LEU A 435 3.10 7.31 -21.55
N SER A 436 3.98 7.19 -22.55
CA SER A 436 4.35 8.34 -23.40
C SER A 436 3.16 8.99 -24.12
N ASP A 437 2.12 8.21 -24.41
CA ASP A 437 0.87 8.62 -25.05
C ASP A 437 -0.23 9.06 -24.06
N LEU A 438 0.02 9.06 -22.73
CA LEU A 438 -1.02 9.24 -21.70
C LEU A 438 -1.87 10.51 -21.88
N PHE A 439 -1.25 11.61 -22.33
CA PHE A 439 -1.94 12.89 -22.53
C PHE A 439 -2.81 12.92 -23.79
N GLU A 440 -2.63 11.97 -24.70
CA GLU A 440 -3.37 11.85 -25.96
C GLU A 440 -4.55 10.86 -25.86
N ARG A 441 -4.54 10.00 -24.83
CA ARG A 441 -5.58 8.99 -24.62
C ARG A 441 -6.95 9.61 -24.35
N GLU A 442 -7.98 8.96 -24.87
CA GLU A 442 -9.37 9.31 -24.61
C GLU A 442 -9.70 9.09 -23.12
N GLU A 443 -10.33 10.08 -22.51
CA GLU A 443 -10.77 10.01 -21.11
C GLU A 443 -12.25 9.64 -21.02
N ARG A 444 -12.59 8.76 -20.09
CA ARG A 444 -13.96 8.42 -19.72
C ARG A 444 -14.15 8.59 -18.22
N CYS A 445 -14.97 9.58 -17.87
CA CYS A 445 -15.32 9.93 -16.50
C CYS A 445 -16.78 10.39 -16.43
N THR A 446 -17.50 9.99 -15.38
CA THR A 446 -18.84 10.53 -15.09
C THR A 446 -18.72 11.55 -13.98
N VAL A 447 -19.15 12.80 -14.23
CA VAL A 447 -19.25 13.82 -13.20
C VAL A 447 -20.59 13.70 -12.49
N LEU A 448 -20.59 13.60 -11.16
CA LEU A 448 -21.78 13.55 -10.32
C LEU A 448 -21.71 14.64 -9.23
N ALA A 449 -22.89 15.16 -8.87
CA ALA A 449 -23.03 16.05 -7.72
C ALA A 449 -22.59 15.37 -6.42
N ASN A 450 -22.28 16.16 -5.39
CA ASN A 450 -21.99 15.67 -4.03
C ASN A 450 -23.25 15.11 -3.33
N GLU A 451 -23.82 14.04 -3.88
CA GLU A 451 -25.06 13.40 -3.42
C GLU A 451 -24.91 11.87 -3.38
N LEU A 452 -24.95 11.29 -2.17
CA LEU A 452 -24.81 9.84 -1.97
C LEU A 452 -25.80 9.03 -2.83
N LYS A 453 -27.05 9.48 -2.92
CA LYS A 453 -28.09 8.78 -3.70
C LYS A 453 -27.77 8.74 -5.19
N ALA A 454 -27.16 9.81 -5.74
CA ALA A 454 -26.75 9.85 -7.14
C ALA A 454 -25.65 8.82 -7.41
N VAL A 455 -24.66 8.71 -6.52
CA VAL A 455 -23.60 7.70 -6.61
C VAL A 455 -24.17 6.29 -6.49
N GLN A 456 -25.00 6.02 -5.48
CA GLN A 456 -25.61 4.69 -5.28
C GLN A 456 -26.49 4.27 -6.46
N ALA A 457 -27.25 5.21 -7.03
CA ALA A 457 -28.05 4.96 -8.23
C ALA A 457 -27.16 4.62 -9.43
N PHE A 458 -26.07 5.36 -9.62
CA PHE A 458 -25.10 5.10 -10.68
C PHE A 458 -24.44 3.72 -10.53
N VAL A 459 -24.00 3.36 -9.32
CA VAL A 459 -23.43 2.04 -9.01
C VAL A 459 -24.46 0.93 -9.24
N SER A 460 -25.71 1.12 -8.82
CA SER A 460 -26.79 0.14 -9.02
C SER A 460 -27.13 -0.08 -10.50
N GLN A 461 -27.07 0.99 -11.31
CA GLN A 461 -27.39 0.94 -12.74
C GLN A 461 -26.28 0.29 -13.58
N HIS A 462 -25.02 0.49 -13.21
CA HIS A 462 -23.86 0.03 -14.00
C HIS A 462 -23.21 -1.22 -13.42
N GLY A 463 -23.41 -1.51 -12.13
CA GLY A 463 -22.94 -2.74 -11.49
C GLY A 463 -23.54 -3.96 -12.16
N ASN A 464 -22.82 -5.08 -12.12
CA ASN A 464 -23.15 -6.29 -12.87
C ASN A 464 -23.22 -6.05 -14.39
N ARG A 465 -22.37 -5.16 -14.91
CA ARG A 465 -22.34 -4.75 -16.34
C ARG A 465 -23.71 -4.29 -16.85
N GLY A 466 -24.47 -3.61 -16.00
CA GLY A 466 -25.82 -3.13 -16.29
C GLY A 466 -26.88 -4.22 -16.50
N LYS A 467 -26.56 -5.50 -16.23
CA LYS A 467 -27.53 -6.58 -16.30
C LYS A 467 -28.38 -6.60 -15.02
N PRO A 468 -29.71 -6.68 -15.12
CA PRO A 468 -30.55 -7.00 -13.97
C PRO A 468 -30.07 -8.34 -13.40
N LEU A 469 -29.81 -8.35 -12.10
CA LEU A 469 -29.50 -9.56 -11.35
C LEU A 469 -30.76 -10.40 -11.15
#